data_AF-A0A199UZR4-F1
#
_entry.id   AF-A0A199UZR4-F1
#
_cell.length_a   1.000
_cell.length_b   1.000
_cell.length_c   1.000
_cell.angle_alpha   90.00
_cell.angle_beta   90.00
_cell.angle_gamma   90.00
#
_symmetry.space_group_name_H-M   'P 1'
#
loop_
_entity.id
_entity.type
_entity.pdbx_description
1 polymer ?
#
loop_
_entity_poly.entity_id
_entity_poly.type
_entity_poly.pdbx_seq_one_letter_code
_entity_poly.pdbx_strand_id
1 'polypeptide(L)'
;CSILKTLERYQRHTYAASKAAVPATETQSNYQEYLKLKMRVEILQQSQRNLLGEDLIPLSSNELEHLENQLEKSLKQIRSRKTQVMLDELSDLKTKEQMLQEANRSLKREVTI
;
A
#
# COMPACT_ATOMS: atom_id res chain seq x y z
N CYS A 1 -13.04 0.22 -42.47
CA CYS A 1 -11.57 0.12 -42.40
C CYS A 1 -11.23 -0.33 -40.98
N SER A 2 -10.91 -1.61 -40.79
CA SER A 2 -10.85 -2.22 -39.46
C SER A 2 -9.50 -1.93 -38.83
N ILE A 3 -9.52 -1.27 -37.67
CA ILE A 3 -8.34 -0.99 -36.84
C ILE A 3 -7.52 -2.27 -36.57
N LEU A 4 -8.18 -3.44 -36.59
CA LEU A 4 -7.55 -4.76 -36.48
C LEU A 4 -6.62 -5.06 -37.65
N LYS A 5 -6.98 -4.68 -38.89
CA LYS A 5 -6.10 -4.85 -40.06
C LYS A 5 -4.88 -3.93 -39.99
N THR A 6 -5.05 -2.74 -39.42
CA THR A 6 -3.94 -1.80 -39.17
C THR A 6 -3.02 -2.34 -38.08
N LEU A 7 -3.57 -2.87 -36.99
CA LEU A 7 -2.82 -3.52 -35.91
C LEU A 7 -2.06 -4.76 -36.39
N GLU A 8 -2.68 -5.59 -37.22
CA GLU A 8 -2.08 -6.81 -37.77
C GLU A 8 -0.91 -6.50 -38.72
N ARG A 9 -1.02 -5.44 -39.55
CA ARG A 9 0.09 -4.96 -40.38
C ARG A 9 1.21 -4.37 -39.53
N TYR A 10 0.87 -3.60 -38.51
CA TYR A 10 1.86 -3.01 -37.61
C TYR A 10 2.65 -4.11 -36.89
N GLN A 11 1.96 -5.13 -36.35
CA GLN A 11 2.60 -6.30 -35.76
C GLN A 11 3.49 -7.05 -36.74
N ARG A 12 3.05 -7.32 -37.99
CA ARG A 12 3.91 -8.01 -38.97
C ARG A 12 5.21 -7.26 -39.26
N HIS A 13 5.17 -5.93 -39.34
CA HIS A 13 6.36 -5.12 -39.63
C HIS A 13 7.27 -4.91 -38.41
N THR A 14 6.71 -4.75 -37.21
CA THR A 14 7.52 -4.64 -35.98
C THR A 14 8.17 -5.98 -35.60
N TYR A 15 7.46 -7.11 -35.76
CA TYR A 15 8.05 -8.43 -35.53
C TYR A 15 9.09 -8.82 -36.59
N ALA A 16 8.95 -8.39 -37.84
CA ALA A 16 9.95 -8.62 -38.89
C ALA A 16 11.25 -7.85 -38.63
N ALA A 17 11.16 -6.62 -38.12
CA ALA A 17 12.32 -5.80 -37.73
C ALA A 17 12.97 -6.27 -36.41
N SER A 18 12.17 -6.76 -35.46
CA SER A 18 12.66 -7.21 -34.14
C SER A 18 13.46 -8.52 -34.18
N LYS A 19 13.26 -9.37 -35.21
CA LYS A 19 14.04 -10.61 -35.39
C LYS A 19 15.54 -10.39 -35.56
N ALA A 20 15.99 -9.17 -35.86
CA ALA A 20 17.40 -8.86 -36.06
C ALA A 20 18.15 -8.44 -34.78
N ALA A 21 17.45 -8.16 -33.66
CA ALA A 21 18.10 -7.62 -32.45
C ALA A 21 17.71 -8.31 -31.13
N VAL A 22 16.57 -9.00 -31.05
CA VAL A 22 16.15 -9.75 -29.86
C VAL A 22 15.57 -11.10 -30.31
N PRO A 23 15.97 -12.24 -29.70
CA PRO A 23 15.38 -13.53 -30.02
C PRO A 23 13.86 -13.46 -29.85
N ALA A 24 13.08 -13.82 -30.87
CA ALA A 24 11.62 -13.80 -30.81
C ALA A 24 11.05 -14.61 -29.62
N THR A 25 11.83 -15.57 -29.12
CA THR A 25 11.56 -16.34 -27.89
C THR A 25 11.65 -15.50 -26.62
N GLU A 26 12.61 -14.59 -26.51
CA GLU A 26 12.76 -13.69 -25.36
C GLU A 26 11.64 -12.64 -25.33
N THR A 27 11.28 -12.07 -26.48
CA THR A 27 10.15 -11.13 -26.56
C THR A 27 8.82 -11.79 -26.17
N GLN A 28 8.61 -13.05 -26.58
CA GLN A 28 7.43 -13.83 -26.22
C GLN A 28 7.42 -14.19 -24.72
N SER A 29 8.56 -14.56 -24.16
CA SER A 29 8.72 -14.83 -22.72
C SER A 29 8.41 -13.58 -21.88
N ASN A 30 9.00 -12.44 -22.25
CA ASN A 30 8.78 -11.16 -21.58
C ASN A 30 7.30 -10.74 -21.62
N TYR A 31 6.62 -10.97 -22.75
CA TYR A 31 5.19 -10.69 -22.86
C TYR A 31 4.34 -11.58 -21.95
N GLN A 32 4.67 -12.87 -21.83
CA GLN A 32 3.98 -13.78 -20.91
C GLN A 32 4.19 -13.38 -19.44
N GLU A 33 5.41 -12.97 -19.07
CA GLU A 33 5.70 -12.45 -17.73
C GLU A 33 4.93 -11.16 -17.43
N TYR A 34 4.86 -10.25 -18.40
CA TYR A 34 4.03 -9.06 -18.31
C TYR A 34 2.56 -9.39 -18.05
N LEU A 35 1.99 -10.35 -18.78
CA LEU A 35 0.58 -10.75 -18.58
C LEU A 35 0.34 -11.34 -17.18
N LYS A 36 1.28 -12.14 -16.67
CA LYS A 36 1.22 -12.65 -15.28
C LYS A 36 1.25 -11.52 -14.27
N LEU A 37 2.14 -10.54 -14.47
CA LEU A 37 2.25 -9.38 -13.60
C LEU A 37 0.98 -8.53 -13.65
N LYS A 38 0.46 -8.26 -14.85
CA LYS A 38 -0.78 -7.50 -15.05
C LYS A 38 -1.95 -8.15 -14.31
N MET A 39 -2.14 -9.46 -14.45
CA MET A 39 -3.17 -10.20 -13.73
C MET A 39 -3.01 -10.07 -12.21
N ARG A 40 -1.78 -10.15 -11.70
CA ARG A 40 -1.51 -9.97 -10.27
C ARG A 40 -1.86 -8.56 -9.79
N VAL A 41 -1.57 -7.53 -10.59
CA VAL A 41 -1.96 -6.14 -10.30
C VAL A 41 -3.48 -5.99 -10.24
N GLU A 42 -4.20 -6.57 -11.20
CA GLU A 42 -5.67 -6.51 -11.25
C GLU A 42 -6.30 -7.17 -10.01
N ILE A 43 -5.79 -8.33 -9.59
CA ILE A 43 -6.23 -9.01 -8.36
C ILE A 43 -5.96 -8.15 -7.12
N LEU A 44 -4.77 -7.54 -7.02
CA LEU A 44 -4.42 -6.68 -5.90
C LEU A 44 -5.31 -5.43 -5.85
N GLN A 45 -5.61 -4.82 -6.99
CA GLN A 45 -6.50 -3.67 -7.09
C GLN A 45 -7.94 -4.04 -6.69
N GLN A 46 -8.44 -5.21 -7.11
CA GLN A 46 -9.73 -5.69 -6.67
C GLN A 46 -9.76 -5.92 -5.15
N SER A 47 -8.73 -6.57 -4.60
CA SER A 47 -8.58 -6.79 -3.17
C SER A 47 -8.58 -5.47 -2.39
N GLN A 48 -7.89 -4.44 -2.89
CA GLN A 48 -7.89 -3.10 -2.31
C GLN A 48 -9.29 -2.46 -2.32
N ARG A 49 -10.02 -2.52 -3.44
CA ARG A 49 -11.40 -2.02 -3.51
C ARG A 49 -12.30 -2.70 -2.49
N ASN A 50 -12.22 -4.03 -2.39
CA ASN A 50 -12.97 -4.79 -1.39
C ASN A 50 -12.64 -4.32 0.04
N LEU A 51 -11.34 -4.14 0.37
CA LEU A 51 -10.91 -3.62 1.68
C LEU A 51 -11.42 -2.20 1.98
N LEU A 52 -11.72 -1.41 0.95
CA LEU A 52 -12.32 -0.08 1.05
C LEU A 52 -13.87 -0.12 1.09
N GLY A 53 -14.47 -1.31 1.01
CA GLY A 53 -15.92 -1.50 0.99
C GLY A 53 -16.56 -1.30 -0.39
N GLU A 54 -15.75 -1.32 -1.45
CA GLU A 54 -16.20 -1.19 -2.84
C GLU A 54 -16.32 -2.57 -3.52
N ASP A 55 -17.09 -2.66 -4.60
CA ASP A 55 -17.24 -3.87 -5.43
C ASP A 55 -17.53 -5.17 -4.64
N LEU A 56 -18.34 -5.08 -3.58
CA LEU A 56 -18.60 -6.21 -2.67
C LEU A 56 -19.64 -7.22 -3.19
N ILE A 57 -20.47 -6.83 -4.17
CA ILE A 57 -21.57 -7.65 -4.72
C ILE A 57 -21.11 -9.04 -5.19
N PRO A 58 -19.94 -9.22 -5.84
CA PRO A 58 -19.49 -10.53 -6.30
C PRO A 58 -19.01 -11.47 -5.18
N LEU A 59 -18.83 -10.98 -3.95
CA LEU A 59 -18.31 -11.79 -2.85
C LEU A 59 -19.43 -12.62 -2.23
N SER A 60 -19.11 -13.87 -1.91
CA SER A 60 -19.97 -14.74 -1.13
C SER A 60 -20.04 -14.30 0.34
N SER A 61 -21.02 -14.81 1.09
CA SER A 61 -21.16 -14.54 2.53
C SER A 61 -19.89 -14.91 3.32
N ASN A 62 -19.23 -16.02 2.97
CA ASN A 62 -18.00 -16.45 3.65
C ASN A 62 -16.82 -15.51 3.35
N GLU A 63 -16.72 -15.00 2.11
CA GLU A 63 -15.68 -14.04 1.73
C GLU A 63 -15.90 -12.68 2.39
N LEU A 64 -17.14 -12.23 2.52
CA LEU A 64 -17.50 -11.02 3.25
C LEU A 64 -17.18 -11.15 4.74
N GLU A 65 -17.53 -12.28 5.37
CA GLU A 65 -17.18 -12.54 6.77
C GLU A 65 -15.67 -12.58 6.97
N HIS A 66 -14.92 -13.18 6.05
CA HIS A 66 -13.46 -13.17 6.11
C HIS A 66 -12.88 -11.75 6.01
N LEU A 67 -13.41 -10.96 5.07
CA LEU A 67 -13.01 -9.57 4.84
C LEU A 67 -13.30 -8.69 6.07
N GLU A 68 -14.49 -8.83 6.66
CA GLU A 68 -14.88 -8.12 7.88
C GLU A 68 -13.96 -8.47 9.05
N ASN A 69 -13.72 -9.77 9.28
CA ASN A 69 -12.80 -10.23 10.33
C ASN A 69 -11.36 -9.73 10.13
N GLN A 70 -10.90 -9.65 8.88
CA GLN A 70 -9.59 -9.10 8.56
C GLN A 70 -9.53 -7.60 8.90
N LEU A 71 -10.53 -6.82 8.47
CA LEU A 71 -10.62 -5.39 8.72
C LEU A 71 -10.72 -5.09 10.22
N GLU A 72 -11.53 -5.83 10.97
CA GLU A 72 -11.68 -5.65 12.42
C GLU A 72 -10.35 -5.87 13.15
N LYS A 73 -9.64 -6.97 12.85
CA LYS A 73 -8.34 -7.29 13.45
C LYS A 73 -7.32 -6.20 13.16
N SER A 74 -7.19 -5.78 11.91
CA SER A 74 -6.26 -4.72 11.51
C SER A 74 -6.61 -3.38 12.15
N LEU A 75 -7.89 -3.01 12.21
CA LEU A 75 -8.34 -1.77 12.84
C LEU A 75 -8.05 -1.76 14.34
N LYS A 76 -8.28 -2.88 15.04
CA LYS A 76 -7.93 -3.04 16.45
C LYS A 76 -6.44 -2.85 16.69
N GLN A 77 -5.59 -3.45 15.86
CA GLN A 77 -4.13 -3.30 15.94
C GLN A 77 -3.69 -1.85 15.71
N ILE A 78 -4.23 -1.20 14.67
CA ILE A 78 -3.92 0.21 14.35
C ILE A 78 -4.31 1.12 15.51
N ARG A 79 -5.52 0.97 16.05
CA ARG A 79 -5.98 1.74 17.22
C ARG A 79 -5.10 1.51 18.43
N SER A 80 -4.80 0.25 18.76
CA SER A 80 -3.91 -0.09 19.87
C SER A 80 -2.53 0.57 19.73
N ARG A 81 -1.93 0.51 18.53
CA ARG A 81 -0.62 1.11 18.27
C ARG A 81 -0.69 2.64 18.38
N LYS A 82 -1.72 3.27 17.83
CA LYS A 82 -1.92 4.72 17.92
C LYS A 82 -2.06 5.17 19.38
N THR A 83 -2.86 4.46 20.17
CA THR A 83 -2.99 4.74 21.60
C THR A 83 -1.66 4.59 22.33
N GLN A 84 -0.91 3.53 22.06
CA GLN A 84 0.39 3.33 22.70
C GLN A 84 1.35 4.49 22.40
N VAL A 85 1.47 4.89 21.13
CA VAL A 85 2.32 6.01 20.72
C VAL A 85 1.92 7.32 21.43
N MET A 86 0.61 7.60 21.54
CA MET A 86 0.12 8.77 22.25
C MET A 86 0.42 8.73 23.75
N LEU A 87 0.34 7.55 24.38
CA LEU A 87 0.69 7.39 25.79
C LEU A 87 2.19 7.56 26.04
N ASP A 88 3.02 7.03 25.15
CA ASP A 88 4.47 7.17 25.21
C ASP A 88 4.85 8.67 25.12
N GLU A 89 4.29 9.40 24.14
CA GLU A 89 4.53 10.84 23.97
C GLU A 89 4.05 11.66 25.16
N LEU A 90 2.88 11.31 25.73
CA LEU A 90 2.36 11.97 26.93
C LEU A 90 3.30 11.75 28.14
N SER A 91 3.84 10.54 28.30
CA SER A 91 4.77 10.20 29.38
C SER A 91 6.08 11.00 29.25
N ASP A 92 6.62 11.10 28.04
CA ASP A 92 7.84 11.85 27.76
C ASP A 92 7.65 13.34 28.06
N LEU A 93 6.53 13.92 27.60
CA LEU A 93 6.20 15.31 27.85
C LEU A 93 6.00 15.60 29.34
N LYS A 94 5.33 14.71 30.08
CA LYS A 94 5.14 14.86 31.53
C LYS A 94 6.47 14.83 32.29
N THR A 95 7.37 13.94 31.89
CA THR A 95 8.72 13.86 32.48
C THR A 95 9.49 15.15 32.22
N LYS A 96 9.45 15.66 30.97
CA LYS A 96 10.09 16.92 30.60
C LYS A 96 9.51 18.12 31.35
N GLU A 97 8.19 18.17 31.52
CA GLU A 97 7.53 19.20 32.31
C GLU A 97 8.05 19.22 33.76
N GLN A 98 8.12 18.05 34.41
CA GLN A 98 8.61 17.94 35.78
C GLN A 98 10.06 18.44 35.91
N MET A 99 10.95 18.02 35.00
CA MET A 99 12.35 18.48 34.99
C MET A 99 12.45 20.00 34.83
N LEU A 100 11.66 20.59 33.93
CA LEU A 100 11.64 22.05 33.72
C LEU A 100 11.07 22.79 34.93
N GLN A 101 10.04 22.25 35.58
CA GLN A 101 9.49 22.83 36.81
C GLN A 101 10.53 22.81 37.94
N GLU A 102 11.29 21.73 38.08
CA GLU A 102 12.38 21.64 39.06
C GLU A 102 13.50 22.63 38.78
N ALA A 103 14.00 22.69 37.54
CA ALA A 103 15.02 23.66 37.14
C ALA A 103 14.56 25.10 37.39
N ASN A 104 13.32 25.43 37.03
CA ASN A 104 12.74 26.76 37.28
C ASN A 104 12.62 27.07 38.78
N ARG A 105 12.26 26.10 39.61
CA ARG A 105 12.22 26.29 41.08
C ARG A 105 13.62 26.57 41.63
N SER A 106 14.65 25.87 41.17
CA SER A 106 16.04 26.09 41.58
C SER A 106 16.53 27.48 41.16
N LEU A 107 16.33 27.88 39.90
CA LEU A 107 16.71 29.20 39.41
C LEU A 107 16.02 30.34 40.17
N LYS A 108 14.72 30.20 40.47
CA LYS A 108 14.00 31.20 41.27
C LYS A 108 14.59 31.36 42.67
N ARG A 109 15.09 30.29 43.29
CA ARG A 109 15.76 30.38 44.59
C ARG A 109 17.08 31.13 44.48
N GLU A 110 17.88 30.87 43.44
CA GLU A 110 19.17 31.56 43.24
C GLU A 110 19.00 33.06 42.96
N VAL A 111 17.95 33.46 42.23
CA VAL A 111 17.68 34.88 41.92
C VAL A 111 17.08 35.65 43.12
N THR A 112 16.50 34.95 44.09
CA THR A 112 15.89 35.58 45.29
C THR A 112 16.90 35.74 46.45
N ILE A 113 18.12 35.20 46.30
CA ILE A 113 19.25 35.39 47.23
C ILE A 113 20.10 36.57 46.73
#